data_AF-A0A833P1X7-F1
#
_entry.id   AF-A0A833P1X7-F1
#
_cell.length_a   1.000
_cell.length_b   1.000
_cell.length_c   1.000
_cell.angle_alpha   90.00
_cell.angle_beta   90.00
_cell.angle_gamma   90.00
#
_symmetry.space_group_name_H-M   'P 1'
#
loop_
_entity.id
_entity.type
_entity.pdbx_description
1 polymer ?
#
loop_
_entity_poly.entity_id
_entity_poly.type
_entity_poly.pdbx_seq_one_letter_code
_entity_poly.pdbx_strand_id
1 'polypeptide(L)'
;MTSFLASLEHASGGLWPYLVVILFGFLPSEVWRWVSVFLVKGLSTESEILVWVKAVASALLASVVAKILLSPSGALAAVPALWRWSAMAGGLAAYFVLRRSVLAGVVLGEAILIAAGFLAR
;
A
#
# COMPACT_ATOMS: atom_id res chain seq x y z
N MET A 1 16.83 19.40 -8.43
CA MET A 1 16.14 18.28 -7.74
C MET A 1 17.13 17.21 -7.29
N THR A 2 18.06 16.78 -8.16
CA THR A 2 19.15 15.85 -7.83
C THR A 2 20.08 16.35 -6.70
N SER A 3 20.41 17.64 -6.66
CA SER A 3 21.25 18.24 -5.61
C SER A 3 20.62 18.22 -4.21
N PHE A 4 19.30 18.44 -4.13
CA PHE A 4 18.55 18.37 -2.89
C PHE A 4 18.50 16.94 -2.36
N LEU A 5 18.21 15.96 -3.22
CA LEU A 5 18.17 14.55 -2.83
C LEU A 5 19.55 14.05 -2.36
N ALA A 6 20.63 14.46 -3.02
CA ALA A 6 22.00 14.15 -2.59
C ALA A 6 22.34 14.75 -1.21
N SER A 7 21.79 15.92 -0.86
CA SER A 7 21.97 16.51 0.48
C SER A 7 21.24 15.73 1.59
N LEU A 8 20.13 15.06 1.25
CA LEU A 8 19.41 14.19 2.19
C LEU A 8 20.13 12.86 2.43
N GLU A 9 20.86 12.36 1.44
CA GLU A 9 21.63 11.12 1.52
C GLU A 9 22.74 11.20 2.58
N HIS A 10 23.33 12.39 2.76
CA HIS A 10 24.38 12.66 3.76
C HIS A 10 23.80 13.10 5.11
N ALA A 11 22.49 13.37 5.19
CA ALA A 11 21.80 13.80 6.41
C ALA A 11 21.43 12.60 7.30
N SER A 12 22.41 11.82 7.71
CA SER A 12 22.24 10.62 8.54
C SER A 12 22.21 10.89 10.06
N GLY A 13 22.00 12.15 10.48
CA GLY A 13 21.96 12.55 11.89
C GLY A 13 20.96 13.68 12.19
N GLY A 14 20.50 13.75 13.44
CA GLY A 14 19.54 14.76 13.93
C GLY A 14 18.06 14.39 13.71
N LEU A 15 17.16 15.37 13.83
CA LEU A 15 15.70 15.16 13.73
C LEU A 15 15.15 15.31 12.30
N TRP A 16 16.00 15.58 11.30
CA TRP A 16 15.60 15.85 9.92
C TRP A 16 14.81 14.71 9.25
N PRO A 17 15.11 13.41 9.48
CA PRO A 17 14.29 12.32 8.95
C PRO A 17 12.83 12.39 9.42
N TYR A 18 12.57 12.80 10.67
CA TYR A 18 11.21 12.97 11.19
C TYR A 18 10.49 14.12 10.49
N LEU A 19 11.18 15.24 10.20
CA LEU A 19 10.61 16.32 9.40
C LEU A 19 10.19 15.85 8.01
N VAL A 20 10.99 15.01 7.36
CA VAL A 20 10.64 14.42 6.05
C VAL A 20 9.40 13.53 6.16
N VAL A 21 9.31 12.66 7.17
CA VAL A 21 8.11 11.83 7.42
C VAL A 21 6.88 12.70 7.69
N ILE A 22 7.03 13.78 8.45
CA ILE A 22 5.94 14.72 8.72
C ILE A 22 5.49 15.40 7.42
N LEU A 23 6.42 15.94 6.63
CA LEU A 23 6.11 16.72 5.43
C LEU A 23 5.59 15.88 4.25
N PHE A 24 6.09 14.67 4.07
CA PHE A 24 5.78 13.84 2.90
C PHE A 24 4.94 12.59 3.21
N GLY A 25 4.88 12.15 4.47
CA GLY A 25 4.04 11.04 4.90
C GLY A 25 2.76 11.49 5.58
N PHE A 26 2.91 12.24 6.69
CA PHE A 26 1.79 12.62 7.55
C PHE A 26 0.95 13.77 6.98
N LEU A 27 1.57 14.92 6.70
CA LEU A 27 0.86 16.15 6.32
C LEU A 27 -0.02 15.98 5.07
N PRO A 28 0.44 15.36 3.96
CA PRO A 28 -0.41 15.18 2.78
C PRO A 28 -1.65 14.33 3.07
N SER A 29 -1.46 13.24 3.83
CA SER A 29 -2.54 12.35 4.25
C SER A 29 -3.58 13.10 5.09
N GLU A 30 -3.11 13.89 6.04
CA GLU A 30 -3.95 14.63 6.97
C GLU A 30 -4.69 15.80 6.30
N VAL A 31 -4.02 16.53 5.40
CA VAL A 31 -4.63 17.58 4.58
C VAL A 31 -5.80 17.01 3.77
N TRP A 32 -5.58 15.89 3.07
CA TRP A 32 -6.64 15.27 2.27
C TRP A 32 -7.77 14.71 3.14
N ARG A 33 -7.44 14.17 4.32
CA ARG A 33 -8.42 13.71 5.32
C ARG A 33 -9.36 14.84 5.72
N TRP A 34 -8.84 16.01 6.09
CA TRP A 34 -9.67 17.15 6.46
C TRP A 34 -10.47 17.72 5.30
N VAL A 35 -9.86 17.86 4.11
CA VAL A 35 -10.57 18.31 2.90
C VAL A 35 -11.80 17.44 2.63
N SER A 36 -11.68 16.12 2.76
CA SER A 36 -12.80 15.19 2.55
C SER A 36 -13.97 15.42 3.53
N VAL A 37 -13.69 15.76 4.79
CA VAL A 37 -14.72 16.02 5.81
C VAL A 37 -15.58 17.23 5.43
N PHE A 38 -14.95 18.28 4.90
CA PHE A 38 -15.67 19.48 4.46
C PHE A 38 -16.44 19.24 3.16
N LEU A 39 -15.87 18.50 2.21
CA LEU A 39 -16.50 18.19 0.93
C LEU A 39 -17.73 17.27 1.04
N VAL A 40 -17.73 16.35 2.01
CA VAL A 40 -18.80 15.36 2.18
C VAL A 40 -19.92 15.86 3.09
N LYS A 41 -19.76 17.05 3.72
CA LYS A 41 -20.75 17.60 4.63
C LYS A 41 -22.10 17.81 3.93
N GLY A 42 -23.14 17.15 4.43
CA GLY A 42 -24.50 17.24 3.89
C GLY A 42 -24.83 16.19 2.82
N LEU A 43 -23.90 15.32 2.43
CA LEU A 43 -24.20 14.16 1.60
C LEU A 43 -24.85 13.06 2.43
N SER A 44 -25.95 12.49 1.92
CA SER A 44 -26.56 11.31 2.53
C SER A 44 -25.64 10.09 2.35
N THR A 45 -25.63 9.18 3.33
CA THR A 45 -24.80 7.97 3.29
C THR A 45 -25.18 7.04 2.12
N GLU A 46 -26.41 7.16 1.62
CA GLU A 46 -26.94 6.41 0.47
C GLU A 46 -26.84 7.18 -0.86
N SER A 47 -26.13 8.32 -0.89
CA SER A 47 -25.93 9.08 -2.13
C SER A 47 -25.22 8.23 -3.19
N GLU A 48 -25.78 8.19 -4.39
CA GLU A 48 -25.22 7.48 -5.55
C GLU A 48 -23.79 7.96 -5.86
N ILE A 49 -23.50 9.24 -5.63
CA ILE A 49 -22.16 9.82 -5.79
C ILE A 49 -21.16 9.15 -4.82
N LEU A 50 -21.55 8.91 -3.56
CA LEU A 50 -20.66 8.24 -2.61
C LEU A 50 -20.44 6.77 -2.95
N VAL A 51 -21.46 6.10 -3.51
CA VAL A 51 -21.31 4.73 -4.01
C VAL A 51 -20.34 4.70 -5.18
N TRP A 52 -20.48 5.62 -6.14
CA TRP A 52 -19.56 5.76 -7.27
C TRP A 52 -18.13 6.03 -6.81
N VAL A 53 -17.90 6.99 -5.91
CA VAL A 53 -16.57 7.30 -5.36
C VAL A 53 -15.95 6.07 -4.69
N LYS A 54 -16.72 5.33 -3.87
CA LYS A 54 -16.23 4.10 -3.21
C LYS A 54 -15.84 3.01 -4.23
N ALA A 55 -16.63 2.86 -5.30
CA ALA A 55 -16.34 1.91 -6.37
C ALA A 55 -15.05 2.30 -7.10
N VAL A 56 -14.88 3.58 -7.46
CA VAL A 56 -13.66 4.10 -8.09
C VAL A 56 -12.46 3.91 -7.17
N ALA A 57 -12.56 4.25 -5.88
CA ALA A 57 -11.47 4.08 -4.92
C ALA A 57 -11.04 2.61 -4.80
N SER A 58 -12.00 1.68 -4.76
CA SER A 58 -11.72 0.24 -4.69
C SER A 58 -11.07 -0.28 -5.99
N ALA A 59 -11.54 0.19 -7.15
CA ALA A 59 -10.96 -0.16 -8.44
C ALA A 59 -9.53 0.37 -8.59
N LEU A 60 -9.25 1.60 -8.13
CA LEU A 60 -7.90 2.17 -8.11
C LEU A 60 -6.96 1.32 -7.24
N LEU A 61 -7.36 0.97 -6.02
CA LEU A 61 -6.56 0.12 -5.15
C LEU A 61 -6.30 -1.26 -5.80
N ALA A 62 -7.34 -1.89 -6.35
CA ALA A 62 -7.21 -3.18 -7.03
C ALA A 62 -6.27 -3.09 -8.25
N SER A 63 -6.36 -2.02 -9.03
CA SER A 63 -5.48 -1.80 -10.19
C SER A 63 -4.01 -1.67 -9.81
N VAL A 64 -3.70 -1.01 -8.69
CA VAL A 64 -2.32 -0.87 -8.19
C VAL A 64 -1.77 -2.24 -7.80
N VAL A 65 -2.57 -3.04 -7.08
CA VAL A 65 -2.20 -4.42 -6.72
C VAL A 65 -1.98 -5.27 -7.98
N ALA A 66 -2.89 -5.18 -8.95
CA ALA A 66 -2.77 -5.88 -10.24
C ALA A 66 -1.51 -5.46 -11.01
N LYS A 67 -1.17 -4.17 -11.04
CA LYS A 67 0.06 -3.66 -11.67
C LYS A 67 1.31 -4.28 -11.06
N ILE A 68 1.38 -4.37 -9.73
CA ILE A 68 2.52 -4.97 -9.01
C ILE A 68 2.62 -6.47 -9.31
N LEU A 69 1.49 -7.17 -9.43
CA LEU A 69 1.43 -8.60 -9.76
C LEU A 69 1.75 -8.90 -11.22
N LEU A 70 1.34 -8.06 -12.16
CA LEU A 70 1.55 -8.30 -13.60
C LEU A 70 2.90 -7.77 -14.08
N SER A 71 3.30 -6.60 -13.60
CA SER A 71 4.51 -5.89 -13.99
C SER A 71 5.35 -5.54 -12.75
N PRO A 72 5.98 -6.55 -12.11
CA PRO A 72 6.74 -6.34 -10.87
C PRO A 72 8.00 -5.51 -11.14
N SER A 73 8.44 -4.77 -10.13
CA SER A 73 9.68 -3.99 -10.17
C SER A 73 10.51 -4.22 -8.90
N GLY A 74 11.79 -3.87 -8.95
CA GLY A 74 12.72 -4.06 -7.83
C GLY A 74 12.88 -5.53 -7.43
N ALA A 75 13.00 -5.80 -6.13
CA ALA A 75 13.23 -7.15 -5.60
C ALA A 75 12.14 -8.16 -5.97
N LEU A 76 10.89 -7.71 -6.15
CA LEU A 76 9.77 -8.59 -6.49
C LEU A 76 9.87 -9.13 -7.93
N ALA A 77 10.66 -8.48 -8.81
CA ALA A 77 10.87 -8.94 -10.18
C ALA A 77 11.66 -10.26 -10.25
N ALA A 78 12.43 -10.59 -9.21
CA ALA A 78 13.13 -11.87 -9.09
C ALA A 78 12.20 -13.04 -8.69
N VAL A 79 10.98 -12.75 -8.23
CA VAL A 79 10.04 -13.77 -7.75
C VAL A 79 9.16 -14.27 -8.90
N PRO A 80 9.14 -15.59 -9.19
CA PRO A 80 8.28 -16.14 -10.24
C PRO A 80 6.79 -15.81 -10.05
N ALA A 81 6.05 -15.69 -11.15
CA ALA A 81 4.64 -15.28 -11.12
C ALA A 81 3.78 -16.17 -10.21
N LEU A 82 3.98 -17.49 -10.25
CA LEU A 82 3.21 -18.44 -9.45
C LEU A 82 3.30 -18.13 -7.94
N TRP A 83 4.49 -17.82 -7.45
CA TRP A 83 4.71 -17.47 -6.05
C TRP A 83 4.01 -16.16 -5.67
N ARG A 84 4.01 -15.17 -6.55
CA ARG A 84 3.34 -13.88 -6.32
C ARG A 84 1.81 -14.04 -6.23
N TRP A 85 1.22 -14.80 -7.15
CA TRP A 85 -0.21 -15.12 -7.09
C TRP A 85 -0.56 -15.98 -5.87
N SER A 86 0.30 -16.93 -5.50
CA SER A 86 0.11 -17.75 -4.30
C SER A 86 0.18 -16.92 -3.01
N ALA A 87 1.05 -15.91 -2.93
CA ALA A 87 1.14 -15.01 -1.78
C ALA A 87 -0.13 -14.16 -1.63
N MET A 88 -0.66 -13.64 -2.74
CA MET A 88 -1.94 -12.92 -2.73
C MET A 88 -3.09 -13.84 -2.30
N ALA A 89 -3.21 -15.02 -2.90
CA ALA A 89 -4.26 -15.99 -2.59
C ALA A 89 -4.15 -16.51 -1.15
N GLY A 90 -2.93 -16.81 -0.69
CA GLY A 90 -2.64 -17.26 0.67
C GLY A 90 -2.99 -16.20 1.71
N GLY A 91 -2.57 -14.95 1.50
CA GLY A 91 -2.93 -13.85 2.39
C GLY A 91 -4.44 -13.63 2.48
N LEU A 92 -5.15 -13.71 1.35
CA LEU A 92 -6.61 -13.63 1.32
C LEU A 92 -7.27 -14.81 2.05
N ALA A 93 -6.76 -16.03 1.86
CA ALA A 93 -7.25 -17.22 2.55
C ALA A 93 -7.04 -17.11 4.08
N ALA A 94 -5.85 -16.68 4.52
CA ALA A 94 -5.57 -16.45 5.94
C ALA A 94 -6.51 -15.41 6.56
N TYR A 95 -6.83 -14.33 5.84
CA TYR A 95 -7.81 -13.36 6.30
C TYR A 95 -9.15 -14.03 6.64
N PHE A 96 -9.69 -14.85 5.73
CA PHE A 96 -10.97 -15.52 5.96
C PHE A 96 -10.92 -16.59 7.04
N VAL A 97 -9.86 -17.39 7.09
CA VAL A 97 -9.69 -18.48 8.07
C VAL A 97 -9.47 -17.92 9.49
N LEU A 98 -8.69 -16.85 9.63
CA LEU A 98 -8.26 -16.29 10.92
C LEU A 98 -9.16 -15.13 11.37
N ARG A 99 -10.48 -15.32 11.26
CA ARG A 99 -11.52 -14.40 11.76
C ARG A 99 -11.42 -12.98 11.19
N ARG A 100 -11.14 -12.85 9.89
CA ARG A 100 -11.03 -11.56 9.20
C ARG A 100 -9.88 -10.69 9.74
N SER A 101 -8.81 -11.32 10.19
CA SER A 101 -7.59 -10.62 10.65
C SER A 101 -6.75 -10.18 9.45
N VAL A 102 -6.66 -8.86 9.24
CA VAL A 102 -5.80 -8.27 8.20
C VAL A 102 -4.34 -8.59 8.46
N LEU A 103 -3.90 -8.49 9.73
CA LEU A 103 -2.51 -8.76 10.12
C LEU A 103 -2.11 -10.19 9.76
N ALA A 104 -2.98 -11.17 10.01
CA ALA A 104 -2.67 -12.55 9.71
C ALA A 104 -2.54 -12.80 8.19
N GLY A 105 -3.38 -12.16 7.39
CA GLY A 105 -3.27 -12.20 5.93
C GLY A 105 -1.95 -11.60 5.43
N VAL A 106 -1.56 -10.44 5.97
CA VAL A 106 -0.27 -9.79 5.63
C VAL A 106 0.90 -10.69 5.98
N VAL A 107 0.95 -11.21 7.22
CA VAL A 107 2.04 -12.07 7.69
C VAL A 107 2.17 -13.32 6.83
N LEU A 108 1.06 -13.98 6.45
CA LEU A 108 1.14 -15.17 5.60
C LEU A 108 1.60 -14.81 4.18
N GLY A 109 1.07 -13.73 3.59
CA GLY A 109 1.50 -13.28 2.26
C GLY A 109 2.99 -12.94 2.20
N GLU A 110 3.49 -12.22 3.20
CA GLU A 110 4.91 -11.91 3.34
C GLU A 110 5.75 -13.18 3.54
N ALA A 111 5.33 -14.10 4.40
CA ALA A 111 6.03 -15.37 4.61
C ALA A 111 6.17 -16.18 3.31
N ILE A 112 5.11 -16.23 2.48
CA ILE A 112 5.16 -16.88 1.16
C ILE A 112 6.16 -16.19 0.23
N LEU A 113 6.15 -14.85 0.15
CA LEU A 113 7.09 -14.11 -0.70
C LEU A 113 8.54 -14.26 -0.24
N ILE A 114 8.78 -14.23 1.07
CA ILE A 114 10.10 -14.42 1.66
C ILE A 114 10.59 -15.84 1.36
N ALA A 115 9.76 -16.86 1.59
CA ALA A 115 10.08 -18.24 1.26
C ALA A 115 10.40 -18.38 -0.23
N ALA A 116 9.57 -17.83 -1.12
CA ALA A 116 9.83 -17.82 -2.55
C ALA A 116 11.17 -17.17 -2.90
N GLY A 117 11.54 -16.07 -2.26
CA GLY A 117 12.83 -15.41 -2.43
C GLY A 117 14.03 -16.22 -1.93
N PHE A 118 13.84 -17.17 -1.01
CA PHE A 118 14.88 -18.13 -0.60
C PHE A 118 14.94 -19.34 -1.54
N LEU A 119 13.80 -19.85 -2.00
CA LEU A 119 13.73 -21.01 -2.89
C LEU A 119 14.08 -20.69 -4.36
N ALA A 120 13.95 -19.44 -4.79
CA ALA A 120 14.25 -19.00 -6.15
C ALA A 120 15.70 -18.51 -6.34
N ARG A 121 16.55 -18.60 -5.31
CA ARG A 121 18.01 -18.41 -5.40
C ARG A 121 18.67 -19.72 -5.80
#